data_AF-R9M616-F1
#
_entry.id   AF-R9M616-F1
#
_cell.length_a   1.000
_cell.length_b   1.000
_cell.length_c   1.000
_cell.angle_alpha   90.00
_cell.angle_beta   90.00
_cell.angle_gamma   90.00
#
_symmetry.space_group_name_H-M   'P 1'
#
loop_
_entity.id
_entity.type
_entity.pdbx_description
1 polymer ?
#
loop_
_entity_poly.entity_id
_entity_poly.type
_entity_poly.pdbx_seq_one_letter_code
_entity_poly.pdbx_strand_id
1 'polypeptide(L)' 'METYRSNAARRWVLTLLFSLIRAVGLILLGYGILQVGLSFQSHDPSQRSNGILTIAGGIVITFTKEILTLITG' A
#
# COMPACT_ATOMS: atom_id res chain seq x y z
N MET A 1 -22.06 -17.17 -23.75
CA MET A 1 -22.14 -15.76 -23.30
C MET A 1 -21.90 -15.60 -21.79
N GLU A 2 -22.20 -16.61 -20.96
CA GLU A 2 -21.92 -16.64 -19.51
C GLU A 2 -20.44 -16.42 -19.13
N THR A 3 -19.51 -17.00 -19.90
CA THR A 3 -18.06 -16.93 -19.67
C THR A 3 -17.48 -15.53 -19.91
N TYR A 4 -18.03 -14.76 -20.86
CA TYR A 4 -17.59 -13.39 -21.13
C TYR A 4 -17.92 -12.45 -19.96
N ARG A 5 -19.12 -12.61 -19.39
CA ARG A 5 -19.56 -11.86 -18.20
C ARG A 5 -18.74 -12.23 -16.96
N SER A 6 -18.41 -13.51 -16.78
CA SER A 6 -17.54 -14.00 -15.70
C SER A 6 -16.12 -13.42 -15.78
N ASN A 7 -15.53 -13.39 -16.97
CA ASN A 7 -14.18 -12.83 -17.18
C ASN A 7 -14.13 -11.31 -17.02
N ALA A 8 -15.18 -10.60 -17.45
CA ALA A 8 -15.31 -9.15 -17.23
C ALA A 8 -15.48 -8.81 -15.75
N ALA A 9 -16.32 -9.56 -15.02
CA ALA A 9 -16.52 -9.39 -13.59
C ALA A 9 -15.23 -9.64 -12.80
N ARG A 10 -14.47 -10.70 -13.14
CA ARG A 10 -13.16 -10.98 -12.54
C ARG A 10 -12.18 -9.82 -12.76
N ARG A 11 -12.10 -9.29 -13.97
CA ARG A 11 -11.25 -8.12 -14.27
C ARG A 11 -11.64 -6.87 -13.46
N TRP A 12 -12.95 -6.59 -13.37
CA TRP A 12 -13.46 -5.46 -12.59
C TRP A 12 -13.19 -5.60 -11.09
N VAL A 13 -13.34 -6.80 -10.53
CA VAL A 13 -13.05 -7.05 -9.12
C VAL A 13 -11.56 -6.89 -8.84
N LEU A 14 -10.69 -7.39 -9.71
CA LEU A 14 -9.23 -7.24 -9.55
C LEU A 14 -8.81 -5.77 -9.66
N THR A 15 -9.34 -4.99 -10.60
CA THR A 15 -9.02 -3.56 -10.70
C THR A 15 -9.44 -2.78 -9.46
N LEU A 16 -10.60 -3.11 -8.88
CA LEU A 16 -11.05 -2.53 -7.62
C LEU A 16 -10.14 -2.94 -6.44
N LEU A 17 -9.84 -4.22 -6.29
CA LEU A 17 -8.95 -4.72 -5.24
C LEU A 17 -7.56 -4.07 -5.29
N PHE A 18 -6.94 -3.98 -6.47
CA PHE A 18 -5.65 -3.31 -6.62
C PHE A 18 -5.69 -1.81 -6.32
N SER A 19 -6.80 -1.13 -6.65
CA SER A 19 -6.97 0.28 -6.31
C SER A 19 -7.14 0.50 -4.80
N LEU A 20 -7.86 -0.39 -4.11
CA LEU A 20 -8.01 -0.41 -2.65
C LEU A 20 -6.67 -0.65 -1.96
N ILE A 21 -5.88 -1.64 -2.39
CA ILE A 21 -4.55 -1.92 -1.82
C ILE A 21 -3.64 -0.70 -1.95
N ARG A 22 -3.64 -0.02 -3.11
CA ARG A 22 -2.87 1.21 -3.31
C ARG A 22 -3.34 2.34 -2.39
N ALA A 23 -4.65 2.49 -2.20
CA ALA A 23 -5.19 3.49 -1.27
C ALA A 23 -4.77 3.21 0.18
N VAL A 24 -4.78 1.95 0.61
CA VAL A 24 -4.27 1.55 1.94
C VAL A 24 -2.78 1.86 2.07
N GLY A 25 -1.97 1.60 1.04
CA GLY A 25 -0.55 1.96 1.04
C GLY A 25 -0.30 3.45 1.24
N LEU A 26 -1.07 4.32 0.57
CA LEU A 26 -1.00 5.77 0.74
C LEU A 26 -1.42 6.24 2.14
N ILE A 27 -2.43 5.60 2.74
CA ILE A 27 -2.86 5.90 4.11
C ILE A 27 -1.76 5.51 5.11
N LEU A 28 -1.15 4.34 4.94
CA LEU A 28 -0.03 3.89 5.78
C LEU A 28 1.19 4.81 5.64
N LEU A 29 1.44 5.35 4.44
CA LEU A 29 2.49 6.35 4.23
C LEU A 29 2.21 7.63 5.01
N GLY A 30 0.99 8.15 4.92
CA GLY A 30 0.58 9.33 5.70
C GLY A 30 0.70 9.09 7.21
N TYR A 31 0.24 7.93 7.68
CA TYR A 31 0.34 7.56 9.10
C TYR A 31 1.79 7.37 9.57
N GLY A 32 2.63 6.74 8.74
CA GLY A 32 4.06 6.56 9.03
C GLY A 32 4.80 7.90 9.12
N ILE A 33 4.49 8.86 8.23
CA ILE A 33 5.06 10.21 8.28
C ILE A 33 4.65 10.93 9.57
N LEU A 34 3.38 10.83 9.97
CA LEU A 34 2.90 11.43 11.23
C LEU A 34 3.61 10.81 12.44
N GLN A 35 3.79 9.48 12.47
CA GLN A 35 4.55 8.81 13.51
C GLN A 35 6.01 9.27 13.56
N VAL A 36 6.68 9.38 12.40
CA VAL A 36 8.06 9.88 12.33
C VAL A 36 8.14 11.34 12.79
N GLY A 37 7.21 12.20 12.38
CA GLY A 37 7.15 13.60 12.79
C GLY A 37 7.01 13.76 14.31
N LEU A 38 6.11 13.00 14.94
CA LEU A 38 5.95 13.01 16.40
C LEU A 38 7.19 12.43 17.11
N SER A 39 7.83 11.43 16.51
CA SER A 39 9.04 10.80 17.06
C SER A 39 10.29 11.70 17.06
N PHE A 40 10.31 12.75 16.25
CA PHE A 40 11.35 13.78 16.33
C PHE A 40 11.25 14.57 17.64
N GLN A 41 10.02 14.80 18.13
CA GLN A 41 9.77 15.54 19.37
C GLN A 41 10.04 14.69 20.63
N SER A 42 9.79 13.38 20.59
CA SER A 42 9.82 12.52 21.79
C SER A 42 11.20 11.97 22.18
N HIS A 43 12.26 12.13 21.37
CA HIS A 43 13.59 11.51 21.58
C HIS A 43 13.61 9.97 21.75
N ASP A 44 12.46 9.29 21.71
CA ASP A 44 12.34 7.84 21.81
C ASP A 44 12.73 7.13 20.50
N PRO A 45 13.79 6.31 20.50
CA PRO A 45 14.28 5.64 19.29
C PRO A 45 13.30 4.59 18.74
N SER A 46 12.43 4.03 19.59
CA SER A 46 11.42 3.03 19.19
C SER A 46 10.32 3.64 18.33
N GLN A 47 9.86 4.86 18.64
CA GLN A 47 8.86 5.59 17.86
C GLN A 47 9.38 5.94 16.46
N ARG A 48 10.67 6.30 16.36
CA ARG A 48 11.35 6.55 15.08
C ARG A 48 11.42 5.28 14.24
N SER A 49 11.84 4.17 14.84
CA SER A 49 11.97 2.89 14.14
C SER A 49 10.62 2.37 13.64
N ASN A 50 9.58 2.45 14.48
CA ASN A 50 8.22 2.03 14.11
C ASN A 50 7.61 2.92 13.01
N GLY A 51 7.83 4.23 13.08
CA GLY A 51 7.42 5.17 12.04
C GLY A 51 8.11 4.88 10.70
N ILE A 52 9.42 4.66 10.70
CA ILE A 52 10.20 4.35 9.50
C ILE A 52 9.78 3.00 8.90
N LEU A 53 9.55 1.97 9.72
CA LEU A 53 9.04 0.68 9.27
C LEU A 53 7.65 0.79 8.63
N THR A 54 6.78 1.62 9.20
CA THR A 54 5.44 1.89 8.66
C THR A 54 5.52 2.59 7.30
N ILE A 55 6.44 3.54 7.13
CA ILE A 55 6.70 4.18 5.84
C ILE A 55 7.26 3.14 4.84
N ALA A 56 8.26 2.35 5.22
CA ALA A 56 8.82 1.33 4.34
C ALA A 56 7.75 0.33 3.87
N GLY A 57 6.91 -0.16 4.78
CA GLY A 57 5.77 -1.02 4.46
C GLY A 57 4.73 -0.33 3.57
N GLY A 58 4.41 0.93 3.85
CA GLY A 58 3.48 1.73 3.05
C GLY A 58 3.96 1.97 1.62
N ILE A 59 5.26 2.19 1.41
CA ILE A 59 5.88 2.32 0.07
C ILE A 59 5.71 0.99 -0.67
N VAL A 60 6.11 -0.13 -0.08
CA VAL A 60 6.02 -1.45 -0.71
C VAL A 60 4.56 -1.77 -1.10
N ILE A 61 3.59 -1.48 -0.22
CA ILE A 61 2.16 -1.70 -0.49
C ILE A 61 1.66 -0.81 -1.64
N THR A 62 2.05 0.47 -1.64
CA THR A 62 1.65 1.43 -2.69
C THR A 62 2.15 0.99 -4.07
N PHE A 63 3.37 0.46 -4.12
CA PHE A 63 4.00 -0.01 -5.36
C PHE A 63 3.79 -1.51 -5.62
N THR A 64 2.99 -2.21 -4.81
CA THR A 64 2.77 -3.66 -4.98
C THR A 64 2.20 -4.00 -6.36
N LYS A 65 1.32 -3.15 -6.91
CA LYS A 65 0.79 -3.34 -8.27
C LYS A 65 1.86 -3.19 -9.35
N GLU A 66 2.75 -2.20 -9.21
CA GLU A 66 3.86 -1.96 -10.14
C GLU A 66 4.87 -3.11 -10.09
N ILE A 67 5.21 -3.57 -8.88
CA ILE A 67 6.09 -4.73 -8.66
C ILE A 67 5.47 -5.99 -9.27
N LEU A 68 4.16 -6.21 -9.04
CA LEU A 68 3.47 -7.36 -9.61
C LEU A 68 3.50 -7.31 -11.14
N THR A 69 3.16 -6.17 -11.76
CA THR A 69 3.24 -6.00 -13.22
C THR A 69 4.66 -6.24 -13.73
N LEU A 70 5.70 -5.70 -13.07
CA LEU A 70 7.10 -5.91 -13.44
C LEU A 70 7.52 -7.39 -13.41
N ILE A 71 7.00 -8.17 -12.46
CA ILE A 71 7.31 -9.60 -12.33
C ILE A 71 6.46 -10.45 -13.29
N THR A 72 5.21 -10.06 -13.53
CA THR A 72 4.29 -10.81 -14.42
C THR A 72 4.40 -10.44 -15.90
N GLY A 73 5.08 -9.33 -16.23
CA GLY A 73 5.25 -8.83 -17.60
C GLY A 73 4.08 -7.98 -18.08
#